data_AF-A0AAW7VZR8-F1
#
_entry.id   AF-A0AAW7VZR8-F1
#
_cell.length_a   1.000
_cell.length_b   1.000
_cell.length_c   1.000
_cell.angle_alpha   90.00
_cell.angle_beta   90.00
_cell.angle_gamma   90.00
#
_symmetry.space_group_name_H-M   'P 1'
#
loop_
_entity.id
_entity.type
_entity.pdbx_description
1 polymer ?
#
loop_
_entity_poly.entity_id
_entity_poly.type
_entity_poly.pdbx_seq_one_letter_code
_entity_poly.pdbx_strand_id
1 'polypeptide(L)'
;MPWVYKKPDKDSPTAVPAAGEPAVPPQPDHAWKALSIINEWVRYADTKTGVTLAFIGVTSTVLFNLVKDEQQWTCRLVVAVIACVAALLLSVIFTYLALFPRVESRSGNSEDPDEESVNLLFFGSVSKHYSKKQPTYREVLSTLTRDAQKLTRQIASQIHENSHIATVKFKYVNRAIMAELVAVGLVVIVAVIATAGW
;
A
#
# COMPACT_ATOMS: atom_id res chain seq x y z
N MET A 1 -21.22 6.29 3.63
CA MET A 1 -21.53 5.17 2.70
C MET A 1 -20.22 4.69 2.07
N PRO A 2 -19.83 3.42 2.15
CA PRO A 2 -18.65 2.93 1.44
C PRO A 2 -18.98 2.88 -0.06
N TRP A 3 -18.12 3.47 -0.89
CA TRP A 3 -18.18 3.35 -2.34
C TRP A 3 -17.93 1.89 -2.72
N VAL A 4 -18.99 1.15 -3.09
CA VAL A 4 -18.87 -0.20 -3.63
C VAL A 4 -18.61 -0.07 -5.12
N TYR A 5 -17.38 -0.35 -5.56
CA TYR A 5 -17.07 -0.47 -6.99
C TYR A 5 -17.86 -1.64 -7.57
N LYS A 6 -18.95 -1.33 -8.28
CA LYS A 6 -19.69 -2.31 -9.08
C LYS A 6 -18.88 -2.52 -10.36
N LYS A 7 -18.31 -3.71 -10.51
CA LYS A 7 -17.63 -4.10 -11.75
C LYS A 7 -18.61 -3.84 -12.91
N PRO A 8 -18.20 -3.12 -13.96
CA PRO A 8 -19.09 -2.87 -15.09
C PRO A 8 -19.57 -4.21 -15.66
N ASP A 9 -20.86 -4.27 -15.98
CA ASP A 9 -21.44 -5.43 -16.66
C ASP A 9 -20.67 -5.64 -17.97
N LYS A 10 -20.35 -6.90 -18.31
CA LYS A 10 -19.63 -7.20 -19.56
C LYS A 10 -20.41 -6.73 -20.80
N ASP A 11 -21.72 -6.57 -20.66
CA ASP A 11 -22.63 -6.12 -21.71
C ASP A 11 -23.05 -4.64 -21.54
N SER A 12 -22.43 -3.90 -20.61
CA SER A 12 -22.54 -2.44 -20.63
C SER A 12 -21.90 -1.97 -21.92
N PRO A 13 -22.57 -1.19 -22.79
CA PRO A 13 -21.88 -0.58 -23.91
C PRO A 13 -20.71 0.21 -23.31
N THR A 14 -19.48 -0.26 -23.56
CA THR A 14 -18.33 0.62 -23.54
C THR A 14 -18.78 1.82 -24.34
N ALA A 15 -18.74 3.01 -23.73
CA ALA A 15 -19.03 4.24 -24.44
C ALA A 15 -17.98 4.36 -25.55
N VAL A 16 -18.24 3.71 -26.67
CA VAL A 16 -17.57 3.95 -27.93
C VAL A 16 -18.04 5.36 -28.25
N PRO A 17 -17.13 6.36 -28.29
CA PRO A 17 -17.52 7.71 -28.63
C PRO A 17 -18.33 7.65 -29.93
N ALA A 18 -19.46 8.36 -29.96
CA ALA A 18 -20.32 8.41 -31.12
C ALA A 18 -19.46 8.78 -32.34
N ALA A 19 -19.57 7.99 -33.41
CA ALA A 19 -18.82 8.20 -34.63
C ALA A 19 -19.09 9.62 -35.16
N GLY A 20 -18.15 10.55 -34.92
CA GLY A 20 -18.29 11.95 -35.28
C GLY A 20 -17.78 12.97 -34.24
N GLU A 21 -17.55 12.58 -32.99
CA GLU A 21 -16.84 13.48 -32.05
C GLU A 21 -15.34 13.51 -32.40
N PRO A 22 -14.72 14.69 -32.55
CA PRO A 22 -13.27 14.76 -32.70
C PRO A 22 -12.66 14.14 -31.44
N ALA A 23 -11.95 13.01 -31.61
CA ALA A 23 -11.26 12.35 -30.51
C ALA A 23 -10.33 13.37 -29.87
N VAL A 24 -10.67 13.83 -28.66
CA VAL A 24 -9.83 14.76 -27.92
C VAL A 24 -8.47 14.07 -27.77
N PRO A 25 -7.39 14.66 -28.29
CA PRO A 25 -6.09 14.01 -28.25
C PRO A 25 -5.74 13.73 -26.79
N PRO A 26 -5.19 12.54 -26.47
CA PRO A 26 -4.83 12.20 -25.11
C PRO A 26 -3.89 13.27 -24.56
N GLN A 27 -4.21 13.78 -23.37
CA GLN A 27 -3.45 14.83 -22.69
C GLN A 27 -2.62 14.20 -21.57
N PRO A 28 -1.31 13.97 -21.77
CA PRO A 28 -0.46 13.29 -20.79
C PRO A 28 -0.42 13.99 -19.44
N ASP A 29 -0.59 15.32 -19.40
CA ASP A 29 -0.57 16.12 -18.17
C ASP A 29 -1.68 15.73 -17.18
N HIS A 30 -2.88 15.42 -17.69
CA HIS A 30 -3.97 14.94 -16.84
C HIS A 30 -3.67 13.55 -16.26
N ALA A 31 -3.07 12.67 -17.07
CA ALA A 31 -2.64 11.35 -16.60
C ALA A 31 -1.53 11.47 -15.54
N TRP A 32 -0.57 12.38 -15.73
CA TRP A 32 0.49 12.65 -14.75
C TRP A 32 -0.08 13.16 -13.41
N LYS A 33 -1.07 14.05 -13.44
CA LYS A 33 -1.78 14.51 -12.23
C LYS A 33 -2.51 13.37 -11.52
N ALA A 34 -3.15 12.47 -12.26
CA ALA A 34 -3.78 11.29 -11.66
C ALA A 34 -2.73 10.37 -11.02
N LEU A 35 -1.61 10.12 -11.70
CA LEU A 35 -0.51 9.33 -11.15
C LEU A 35 0.10 9.96 -9.88
N SER A 36 0.24 11.29 -9.82
CA SER A 36 0.75 11.97 -8.62
C SER A 36 -0.20 11.77 -7.43
N ILE A 37 -1.52 11.88 -7.65
CA ILE A 37 -2.53 11.60 -6.63
C ILE A 37 -2.39 10.16 -6.11
N ILE A 38 -2.26 9.17 -7.00
CA ILE A 38 -2.05 7.76 -6.57
C ILE A 38 -0.76 7.60 -5.76
N ASN A 39 0.32 8.26 -6.15
CA ASN A 39 1.57 8.22 -5.39
C ASN A 39 1.43 8.86 -4.00
N GLU A 40 0.61 9.92 -3.86
CA GLU A 40 0.26 10.50 -2.56
C GLU A 40 -0.50 9.52 -1.68
N TRP A 41 -1.47 8.78 -2.23
CA TRP A 41 -2.18 7.73 -1.49
C TRP A 41 -1.24 6.65 -0.93
N VAL A 42 -0.23 6.24 -1.71
CA VAL A 42 0.81 5.31 -1.23
C VAL A 42 1.59 5.92 -0.06
N ARG A 43 2.05 7.17 -0.18
CA ARG A 43 2.77 7.88 0.87
C ARG A 43 1.94 8.05 2.14
N TYR A 44 0.64 8.31 2.01
CA TYR A 44 -0.27 8.39 3.15
C TYR A 44 -0.41 7.04 3.85
N ALA A 45 -0.52 5.93 3.12
CA ALA A 45 -0.53 4.60 3.72
C ALA A 45 0.77 4.29 4.48
N ASP A 46 1.94 4.64 3.92
CA ASP A 46 3.23 4.46 4.58
C ASP A 46 3.37 5.32 5.83
N THR A 47 2.93 6.59 5.76
CA THR A 47 2.91 7.51 6.91
C THR A 47 2.03 6.96 8.03
N LYS A 48 0.82 6.51 7.70
CA LYS A 48 -0.11 5.90 8.68
C LYS A 48 0.51 4.65 9.31
N THR A 49 1.26 3.87 8.54
CA THR A 49 1.95 2.67 9.03
C THR A 49 3.05 3.04 10.01
N GLY A 50 3.89 4.04 9.70
CA GLY A 50 4.92 4.55 10.59
C GLY A 50 4.36 5.09 11.90
N VAL A 51 3.27 5.87 11.83
CA VAL A 51 2.56 6.36 13.03
C VAL A 51 2.02 5.19 13.87
N THR A 52 1.42 4.19 13.23
CA THR A 52 0.91 2.99 13.93
C THR A 52 2.05 2.26 14.64
N LEU A 53 3.21 2.11 14.00
CA LEU A 53 4.39 1.46 14.61
C LEU A 53 4.91 2.21 15.84
N ALA A 54 4.89 3.55 15.81
CA ALA A 54 5.24 4.36 16.97
C ALA A 54 4.26 4.13 18.15
N PHE A 55 2.95 4.05 17.86
CA PHE A 55 1.95 3.72 18.89
C PHE A 55 2.14 2.32 19.47
N ILE A 56 2.40 1.31 18.64
CA ILE A 56 2.73 -0.05 19.11
C ILE A 56 3.88 0.00 20.12
N GLY A 57 4.93 0.78 19.83
CA GLY A 57 6.07 0.98 20.73
C GLY A 57 5.65 1.56 22.08
N VAL A 58 4.87 2.63 22.07
CA VAL A 58 4.32 3.26 23.29
C VAL A 58 3.47 2.28 24.09
N THR A 59 2.51 1.61 23.46
CA THR A 59 1.62 0.63 24.12
C THR A 59 2.41 -0.53 24.72
N SER A 60 3.44 -1.00 24.02
CA SER A 60 4.35 -2.06 24.51
C SER A 60 5.14 -1.60 25.75
N THR A 61 5.65 -0.37 25.75
CA THR A 61 6.34 0.20 26.92
C THR A 61 5.40 0.37 28.11
N VAL A 62 4.17 0.84 27.89
CA VAL A 62 3.17 0.96 28.97
C VAL A 62 2.84 -0.41 29.55
N LEU A 63 2.58 -1.42 28.72
CA LEU A 63 2.34 -2.79 29.16
C LEU A 63 3.50 -3.32 30.00
N PHE A 64 4.74 -3.15 29.52
CA PHE A 64 5.93 -3.58 30.24
C PHE A 64 6.04 -2.91 31.61
N ASN A 65 5.83 -1.59 31.68
CA ASN A 65 5.89 -0.85 32.94
C ASN A 65 4.81 -1.26 33.94
N LEU A 66 3.64 -1.68 33.47
CA LEU A 66 2.55 -2.16 34.33
C LEU A 66 2.85 -3.52 34.97
N VAL A 67 3.64 -4.38 34.32
CA VAL A 67 3.81 -5.78 34.76
C VAL A 67 5.22 -6.10 35.27
N LYS A 68 6.22 -5.23 35.02
CA LYS A 68 7.63 -5.52 35.33
C LYS A 68 7.91 -5.70 36.83
N ASP A 69 7.18 -5.01 37.69
CA ASP A 69 7.36 -5.05 39.15
C ASP A 69 6.25 -5.85 39.84
N GLU A 70 5.36 -6.50 39.07
CA GLU A 70 4.24 -7.26 39.62
C GLU A 70 4.70 -8.58 40.25
N GLN A 71 4.45 -8.72 41.55
CA GLN A 71 4.82 -9.91 42.32
C GLN A 71 3.71 -10.97 42.35
N GLN A 72 2.45 -10.58 42.18
CA GLN A 72 1.29 -11.47 42.29
C GLN A 72 0.62 -11.73 40.94
N TRP A 73 1.09 -12.77 40.25
CA TRP A 73 0.54 -13.20 38.98
C TRP A 73 -0.73 -14.03 39.15
N THR A 74 -1.88 -13.35 39.18
CA THR A 74 -3.18 -14.05 39.13
C THR A 74 -3.46 -14.60 37.73
N CYS A 75 -4.23 -15.69 37.62
CA CYS A 75 -4.60 -16.25 36.32
C CYS A 75 -5.27 -15.22 35.39
N ARG A 76 -6.05 -14.27 35.94
CA ARG A 76 -6.69 -13.20 35.19
C ARG A 76 -5.67 -12.24 34.57
N LEU A 77 -4.65 -11.84 35.34
CA LEU A 77 -3.57 -10.98 34.87
C LEU A 77 -2.77 -11.67 33.76
N VAL A 78 -2.40 -12.93 33.96
CA VAL A 78 -1.67 -13.73 32.97
C VAL A 78 -2.43 -13.79 31.64
N VAL A 79 -3.72 -14.11 31.67
CA VAL A 79 -4.56 -14.19 30.46
C VAL A 79 -4.66 -12.83 29.76
N ALA A 80 -4.87 -11.75 30.52
CA ALA A 80 -4.96 -10.40 29.96
C ALA A 80 -3.65 -9.95 29.29
N VAL A 81 -2.50 -10.22 29.92
CA VAL A 81 -1.18 -9.90 29.39
C VAL A 81 -0.90 -10.71 28.12
N ILE A 82 -1.17 -12.02 28.11
CA ILE A 82 -0.99 -12.87 26.92
C ILE A 82 -1.86 -12.37 25.76
N ALA A 83 -3.12 -12.05 26.02
CA ALA A 83 -4.02 -11.49 25.01
C ALA A 83 -3.49 -10.15 24.47
N CYS A 84 -2.97 -9.28 25.34
CA CYS A 84 -2.40 -7.99 24.95
C CYS A 84 -1.16 -8.16 24.06
N VAL A 85 -0.24 -9.04 24.45
CA VAL A 85 0.97 -9.36 23.66
C VAL A 85 0.58 -9.95 22.31
N ALA A 86 -0.40 -10.85 22.26
CA ALA A 86 -0.89 -11.41 21.00
C ALA A 86 -1.47 -10.34 20.07
N ALA A 87 -2.24 -9.38 20.60
CA ALA A 87 -2.77 -8.26 19.82
C ALA A 87 -1.67 -7.33 19.30
N LEU A 88 -0.66 -7.01 20.12
CA LEU A 88 0.51 -6.22 19.72
C LEU A 88 1.30 -6.92 18.61
N LEU A 89 1.57 -8.22 18.75
CA LEU A 89 2.25 -9.01 17.72
C LEU A 89 1.48 -9.03 16.40
N LEU A 90 0.16 -9.16 16.45
CA LEU A 90 -0.69 -9.10 15.26
C LEU A 90 -0.62 -7.73 14.58
N SER A 91 -0.61 -6.65 15.37
CA SER A 91 -0.42 -5.28 14.87
C SER A 91 0.94 -5.11 14.17
N VAL A 92 2.01 -5.63 14.76
CA VAL A 92 3.37 -5.63 14.17
C VAL A 92 3.39 -6.42 12.85
N ILE A 93 2.78 -7.61 12.80
CA ILE A 93 2.71 -8.40 11.57
C ILE A 93 2.00 -7.63 10.47
N PHE A 94 0.89 -6.95 10.77
CA PHE A 94 0.17 -6.17 9.76
C PHE A 94 0.91 -4.90 9.32
N THR A 95 1.60 -4.19 10.22
CA THR A 95 2.45 -3.06 9.83
C THR A 95 3.61 -3.52 8.94
N TYR A 96 4.23 -4.65 9.26
CA TYR A 96 5.26 -5.26 8.40
C TYR A 96 4.71 -5.61 7.01
N LEU A 97 3.54 -6.24 6.93
CA LEU A 97 2.90 -6.58 5.65
C LEU A 97 2.48 -5.34 4.84
N ALA A 98 2.20 -4.21 5.49
CA ALA A 98 1.94 -2.93 4.83
C ALA A 98 3.22 -2.27 4.28
N LEU A 99 4.36 -2.41 4.96
CA LEU A 99 5.64 -1.87 4.52
C LEU A 99 6.34 -2.75 3.48
N PHE A 100 6.05 -4.04 3.45
CA PHE A 100 6.77 -4.99 2.62
C PHE A 100 6.74 -4.57 1.13
N PRO A 101 7.90 -4.51 0.45
CA PRO A 101 7.98 -4.05 -0.92
C PRO A 101 7.24 -5.03 -1.83
N ARG A 102 6.17 -4.55 -2.48
CA ARG A 102 5.48 -5.28 -3.55
C ARG A 102 5.87 -4.66 -4.88
N VAL A 103 6.85 -5.27 -5.51
CA VAL A 103 7.22 -5.00 -6.89
C VAL A 103 6.57 -6.09 -7.73
N GLU A 104 5.29 -5.92 -8.08
CA GLU A 104 4.67 -6.77 -9.10
C GLU A 104 5.20 -6.31 -10.47
N SER A 105 6.28 -6.93 -10.93
CA SER A 105 6.75 -6.76 -12.31
C SER A 105 5.83 -7.56 -13.24
N ARG A 106 4.59 -7.10 -13.43
CA ARG A 106 3.64 -7.78 -14.34
C ARG A 106 4.02 -7.60 -15.81
N SER A 107 4.81 -6.58 -16.15
CA SER A 107 5.49 -6.46 -17.45
C SER A 107 6.86 -7.15 -17.38
N GLY A 108 7.01 -8.34 -17.95
CA GLY A 108 8.35 -8.91 -18.21
C GLY A 108 8.57 -10.39 -17.88
N ASN A 109 7.52 -11.21 -17.82
CA ASN A 109 7.63 -12.68 -17.84
C ASN A 109 7.28 -13.27 -19.22
N SER A 110 7.35 -12.47 -20.29
CA SER A 110 7.42 -12.97 -21.66
C SER A 110 8.90 -13.21 -21.97
N GLU A 111 9.26 -14.41 -22.44
CA GLU A 111 10.63 -14.76 -22.85
C GLU A 111 11.13 -13.90 -24.05
N ASP A 112 10.20 -13.23 -24.76
CA ASP A 112 10.45 -12.14 -25.70
C ASP A 112 9.45 -10.99 -25.42
N PRO A 113 9.79 -9.99 -24.60
CA PRO A 113 8.99 -8.79 -24.50
C PRO A 113 9.32 -7.90 -25.71
N ASP A 114 8.36 -7.73 -26.62
CA ASP A 114 8.41 -6.66 -27.61
C ASP A 114 8.76 -5.35 -26.89
N GLU A 115 9.64 -4.49 -27.46
CA GLU A 115 10.02 -3.20 -26.86
C GLU A 115 8.80 -2.34 -26.46
N GLU A 116 7.64 -2.61 -27.07
CA GLU A 116 6.36 -1.98 -26.78
C GLU A 116 5.69 -2.40 -25.46
N SER A 117 6.04 -3.58 -24.94
CA SER A 117 5.48 -4.18 -23.72
C SER A 117 6.23 -3.79 -22.43
N VAL A 118 7.42 -3.19 -22.58
CA VAL A 118 8.24 -2.72 -21.46
C VAL A 118 7.68 -1.37 -20.97
N ASN A 119 7.20 -1.33 -19.72
CA ASN A 119 6.80 -0.08 -19.09
C ASN A 119 8.03 0.77 -18.76
N LEU A 120 8.28 1.80 -19.56
CA LEU A 120 9.48 2.63 -19.46
C LEU A 120 9.43 3.59 -18.28
N LEU A 121 8.24 3.87 -17.73
CA LEU A 121 8.07 4.72 -16.56
C LEU A 121 8.27 3.94 -15.25
N PHE A 122 8.33 2.61 -15.30
CA PHE A 122 8.53 1.77 -14.13
C PHE A 122 10.02 1.58 -13.82
N PHE A 123 10.45 2.02 -12.63
CA PHE A 123 11.86 2.00 -12.22
C PHE A 123 12.49 0.59 -12.29
N GLY A 124 11.74 -0.47 -11.98
CA GLY A 124 12.23 -1.84 -12.03
C GLY A 124 12.52 -2.31 -13.47
N SER A 125 11.69 -1.90 -14.43
CA SER A 125 11.93 -2.16 -15.85
C SER A 125 13.12 -1.39 -16.37
N VAL A 126 13.29 -0.13 -15.95
CA VAL A 126 14.45 0.70 -16.27
C VAL A 126 15.74 0.07 -15.75
N SER A 127 15.78 -0.32 -14.48
CA SER A 127 16.96 -0.95 -13.89
C SER A 127 17.27 -2.31 -14.51
N LYS A 128 16.27 -3.09 -14.90
CA LYS A 128 16.48 -4.45 -15.44
C LYS A 128 16.94 -4.42 -16.92
N HIS A 129 16.29 -3.62 -17.76
CA HIS A 129 16.47 -3.69 -19.21
C HIS A 129 17.47 -2.66 -19.76
N TYR A 130 17.74 -1.57 -19.05
CA TYR A 130 18.62 -0.50 -19.52
C TYR A 130 19.92 -0.37 -18.70
N SER A 131 20.28 -1.41 -17.93
CA SER A 131 21.54 -1.46 -17.15
C SER A 131 22.79 -1.67 -18.00
N LYS A 132 22.68 -2.27 -19.20
CA LYS A 132 23.84 -2.57 -20.05
C LYS A 132 23.47 -2.41 -21.54
N LYS A 133 24.06 -1.38 -22.18
CA LYS A 133 24.03 -1.06 -23.63
C LYS A 133 22.74 -0.48 -24.22
N GLN A 134 22.92 0.02 -25.45
CA GLN A 134 22.00 0.81 -26.28
C GLN A 134 20.76 0.02 -26.76
N PRO A 135 19.64 0.72 -27.09
CA PRO A 135 19.46 2.17 -26.98
C PRO A 135 19.48 2.63 -25.53
N THR A 136 20.01 3.83 -25.28
CA THR A 136 20.06 4.35 -23.91
C THR A 136 18.65 4.66 -23.42
N TYR A 137 18.40 4.54 -22.12
CA TYR A 137 17.10 4.93 -21.56
C TYR A 137 16.69 6.35 -21.96
N ARG A 138 17.66 7.27 -22.11
CA ARG A 138 17.44 8.63 -22.62
C ARG A 138 16.85 8.65 -24.02
N GLU A 139 17.36 7.83 -24.94
CA GLU A 139 16.87 7.73 -26.32
C GLU A 139 15.43 7.22 -26.34
N VAL A 140 15.16 6.11 -25.65
CA VAL A 140 13.82 5.50 -25.62
C VAL A 140 12.80 6.40 -24.92
N LEU A 141 13.19 7.09 -23.84
CA LEU A 141 12.34 8.06 -23.16
C LEU A 141 12.04 9.28 -24.05
N SER A 142 13.01 9.75 -24.85
CA SER A 142 12.79 10.85 -25.79
C SER A 142 11.79 10.48 -26.90
N THR A 143 11.79 9.21 -27.33
CA THR A 143 10.83 8.69 -28.30
C THR A 143 9.44 8.56 -27.66
N LEU A 144 9.35 8.03 -26.43
CA LEU A 144 8.08 7.91 -25.70
C LEU A 144 7.41 9.27 -25.47
N THR A 145 8.17 10.28 -25.06
CA THR A 145 7.62 11.61 -24.73
C THR A 145 7.13 12.40 -25.94
N ARG A 146 7.52 12.01 -27.14
CA ARG A 146 7.01 12.58 -28.41
C ARG A 146 5.68 11.95 -28.84
N ASP A 147 5.34 10.79 -28.30
CA ASP A 147 4.08 10.09 -28.57
C ASP A 147 3.13 10.23 -27.38
N ALA A 148 2.23 11.22 -27.45
CA ALA A 148 1.27 11.51 -26.38
C ALA A 148 0.35 10.31 -26.06
N GLN A 149 0.00 9.50 -27.05
CA GLN A 149 -0.87 8.34 -26.87
C GLN A 149 -0.12 7.21 -26.13
N LYS A 150 1.10 6.89 -26.57
CA LYS A 150 1.94 5.87 -25.93
C LYS A 150 2.35 6.27 -24.52
N LEU A 151 2.71 7.54 -24.31
CA LEU A 151 3.00 8.08 -22.99
C LEU A 151 1.79 7.96 -22.05
N THR A 152 0.61 8.40 -22.49
CA THR A 152 -0.62 8.32 -21.69
C THR A 152 -0.96 6.87 -21.32
N ARG A 153 -0.78 5.92 -22.23
CA ARG A 153 -0.98 4.49 -21.97
C ARG A 153 -0.02 3.95 -20.90
N GLN A 154 1.26 4.32 -20.95
CA GLN A 154 2.23 3.91 -19.92
C GLN A 154 1.94 4.53 -18.56
N ILE A 155 1.51 5.80 -18.51
CA ILE A 155 1.07 6.45 -17.26
C ILE A 155 -0.17 5.73 -16.70
N ALA A 156 -1.13 5.37 -17.54
CA ALA A 156 -2.32 4.62 -17.12
C ALA A 156 -1.96 3.23 -16.53
N SER A 157 -0.96 2.55 -17.10
CA SER A 157 -0.42 1.31 -16.51
C SER A 157 0.18 1.56 -15.13
N GLN A 158 0.97 2.62 -14.96
CA GLN A 158 1.51 3.01 -13.64
C GLN A 158 0.41 3.34 -12.63
N ILE A 159 -0.66 4.01 -13.04
CA ILE A 159 -1.82 4.29 -12.19
C ILE A 159 -2.46 2.98 -11.73
N HIS A 160 -2.65 2.01 -12.61
CA HIS A 160 -3.22 0.71 -12.27
C HIS A 160 -2.37 -0.02 -11.21
N GLU A 161 -1.07 -0.18 -11.48
CA GLU A 161 -0.16 -0.87 -10.57
C GLU A 161 -0.04 -0.16 -9.21
N ASN A 162 0.15 1.16 -9.20
CA ASN A 162 0.26 1.93 -7.96
C ASN A 162 -1.06 1.96 -7.18
N SER A 163 -2.22 1.92 -7.85
CA SER A 163 -3.52 1.81 -7.19
C SER A 163 -3.69 0.45 -6.51
N HIS A 164 -3.20 -0.63 -7.12
CA HIS A 164 -3.18 -1.95 -6.50
C HIS A 164 -2.31 -1.94 -5.23
N ILE A 165 -1.08 -1.40 -5.34
CA ILE A 165 -0.16 -1.26 -4.20
C ILE A 165 -0.81 -0.45 -3.07
N ALA A 166 -1.39 0.72 -3.37
CA ALA A 166 -2.06 1.56 -2.39
C ALA A 166 -3.20 0.80 -1.68
N THR A 167 -4.05 0.11 -2.44
CA THR A 167 -5.18 -0.68 -1.90
C THR A 167 -4.71 -1.73 -0.90
N VAL A 168 -3.66 -2.47 -1.26
CA VAL A 168 -3.09 -3.51 -0.40
C VAL A 168 -2.47 -2.90 0.86
N LYS A 169 -1.69 -1.82 0.74
CA LYS A 169 -1.11 -1.11 1.89
C LYS A 169 -2.20 -0.62 2.85
N PHE A 170 -3.24 0.02 2.33
CA PHE A 170 -4.38 0.48 3.13
C PHE A 170 -5.10 -0.66 3.85
N LYS A 171 -5.26 -1.82 3.19
CA LYS A 171 -5.86 -3.01 3.81
C LYS A 171 -5.06 -3.47 5.03
N TYR A 172 -3.74 -3.56 4.93
CA TYR A 172 -2.90 -4.03 6.04
C TYR A 172 -2.77 -2.99 7.15
N VAL A 173 -2.53 -1.71 6.84
CA VAL A 173 -2.43 -0.67 7.88
C VAL A 173 -3.75 -0.51 8.65
N ASN A 174 -4.91 -0.64 7.99
CA ASN A 174 -6.18 -0.59 8.69
C ASN A 174 -6.38 -1.78 9.64
N ARG A 175 -5.90 -2.97 9.26
CA ARG A 175 -5.91 -4.15 10.16
C ARG A 175 -4.93 -3.99 11.33
N ALA A 176 -3.76 -3.40 11.09
CA ALA A 176 -2.79 -3.07 12.14
C ALA A 176 -3.42 -2.14 13.18
N ILE A 177 -4.06 -1.05 12.72
CA ILE A 177 -4.73 -0.10 13.61
C ILE A 177 -5.83 -0.76 14.44
N MET A 178 -6.64 -1.64 13.86
CA MET A 178 -7.67 -2.34 14.62
C MET A 178 -7.06 -3.27 15.68
N ALA A 179 -5.99 -4.00 15.35
CA ALA A 179 -5.27 -4.82 16.31
C ALA A 179 -4.62 -3.96 17.42
N GLU A 180 -4.07 -2.80 17.08
CA GLU A 180 -3.51 -1.84 18.03
C GLU A 180 -4.58 -1.28 18.98
N LEU A 181 -5.76 -0.92 18.48
CA LEU A 181 -6.87 -0.47 19.33
C LEU A 181 -7.32 -1.55 20.32
N VAL A 182 -7.33 -2.81 19.90
CA VAL A 182 -7.58 -3.95 20.80
C VAL A 182 -6.48 -4.06 21.85
N ALA A 183 -5.21 -3.92 21.47
CA ALA A 183 -4.09 -3.94 22.40
C ALA A 183 -4.20 -2.81 23.44
N VAL A 184 -4.49 -1.58 23.02
CA VAL A 184 -4.72 -0.45 23.93
C VAL A 184 -5.85 -0.75 24.93
N GLY A 185 -6.97 -1.30 24.46
CA GLY A 185 -8.07 -1.71 25.36
C GLY A 185 -7.64 -2.78 26.38
N LEU A 186 -6.83 -3.75 25.96
CA LEU A 186 -6.29 -4.79 26.83
C LEU A 186 -5.28 -4.24 27.84
N VAL A 187 -4.44 -3.28 27.47
CA VAL A 187 -3.55 -2.57 28.42
C VAL A 187 -4.34 -1.90 29.53
N VAL A 188 -5.48 -1.25 29.20
CA VAL A 188 -6.36 -0.65 30.21
C VAL A 188 -6.91 -1.71 31.16
N ILE A 189 -7.32 -2.87 30.64
CA ILE A 189 -7.80 -4.00 31.47
C ILE A 189 -6.68 -4.51 32.38
N VAL A 190 -5.46 -4.66 31.87
CA VAL A 190 -4.29 -5.06 32.67
C VAL A 190 -4.05 -4.06 33.80
N ALA A 191 -4.09 -2.76 33.52
CA ALA A 191 -3.92 -1.72 34.54
C ALA A 191 -4.99 -1.80 35.65
N VAL A 192 -6.26 -2.03 35.29
CA VAL A 192 -7.35 -2.19 36.27
C VAL A 192 -7.15 -3.45 37.12
N ILE A 193 -6.75 -4.58 36.53
CA ILE A 193 -6.53 -5.83 37.29
C ILE A 193 -5.33 -5.69 38.23
N ALA A 194 -4.23 -5.09 37.76
CA ALA A 194 -3.02 -4.88 38.54
C ALA A 194 -3.30 -3.99 39.77
N THR A 195 -4.03 -2.88 39.57
CA THR A 195 -4.38 -1.94 40.64
C THR A 195 -5.46 -2.47 41.59
N ALA A 196 -6.38 -3.32 41.13
CA ALA A 196 -7.43 -3.93 41.97
C ALA A 196 -6.96 -5.15 42.78
N GLY A 197 -5.73 -5.62 42.57
CA GLY A 197 -5.10 -6.68 43.37
C GLY A 197 -4.46 -6.19 44.67
N TRP A 198 -4.46 -4.88 44.91
CA TRP A 198 -3.98 -4.22 46.14
C TRP A 198 -5.09 -4.02 47.16
#